data_AF-A0AAW7YVD2-F1
#
_entry.id   AF-A0AAW7YVD2-F1
#
_cell.length_a   1.000
_cell.length_b   1.000
_cell.length_c   1.000
_cell.angle_alpha   90.00
_cell.angle_beta   90.00
_cell.angle_gamma   90.00
#
_symmetry.space_group_name_H-M   'P 1'
#
loop_
_entity.id
_entity.type
_entity.pdbx_description
1 polymer ?
#
loop_
_entity_poly.entity_id
_entity_poly.type
_entity_poly.pdbx_seq_one_letter_code
_entity_poly.pdbx_strand_id
1 'polypeptide(L)' 'MQQEDYLRGRFLESDSVNLARWELVKLRISQINQCAFCIDMHSKDALKAGETAQRIIGLSAWKDMPWYTQNERMALSWA' A
#
# COMPACT_ATOMS: atom_id res chain seq x y z
N MET A 1 0.64 -11.66 14.10
CA MET A 1 0.21 -10.78 15.21
C MET A 1 -1.29 -10.64 15.07
N GLN A 2 -2.09 -10.93 16.10
CA GLN A 2 -3.56 -11.00 15.99
C GLN A 2 -4.20 -9.77 15.33
N GLN A 3 -3.64 -8.58 15.53
CA GLN A 3 -4.12 -7.34 14.90
C GLN A 3 -3.90 -7.31 13.38
N GLU A 4 -2.74 -7.78 12.89
CA GLU A 4 -2.43 -7.87 11.46
C GLU A 4 -3.42 -8.81 10.75
N ASP A 5 -3.63 -9.98 11.34
CA ASP A 5 -4.53 -11.00 10.80
C ASP A 5 -5.99 -10.50 10.78
N TYR A 6 -6.42 -9.81 11.85
CA TYR A 6 -7.73 -9.18 11.93
C TYR A 6 -7.92 -8.12 10.83
N LEU A 7 -6.98 -7.18 10.68
CA LEU A 7 -7.07 -6.12 9.68
C LEU A 7 -7.04 -6.70 8.26
N ARG A 8 -6.21 -7.73 8.02
CA ARG A 8 -6.15 -8.42 6.73
C ARG A 8 -7.51 -9.04 6.37
N GLY A 9 -8.19 -9.68 7.32
CA GLY A 9 -9.55 -10.18 7.14
C GLY A 9 -10.53 -9.06 6.78
N ARG A 10 -10.51 -7.93 7.50
CA ARG A 10 -11.41 -6.79 7.23
C ARG A 10 -11.20 -6.16 5.85
N PHE A 11 -9.95 -6.07 5.39
CA PHE A 11 -9.62 -5.49 4.08
C PHE A 11 -9.83 -6.48 2.91
N LEU A 12 -9.92 -7.78 3.15
CA LEU A 12 -10.37 -8.74 2.14
C LEU A 12 -11.85 -8.54 1.77
N GLU A 13 -12.65 -8.14 2.75
CA GLU A 13 -14.11 -7.97 2.61
C GLU A 13 -14.52 -6.55 2.15
N SER A 14 -13.57 -5.62 2.01
CA SER A 14 -13.85 -4.22 1.70
C SER A 14 -13.50 -3.86 0.26
N ASP A 15 -14.49 -3.36 -0.48
CA ASP A 15 -14.28 -2.81 -1.84
C ASP A 15 -13.61 -1.43 -1.82
N SER A 16 -13.90 -0.63 -0.78
CA SER A 16 -13.39 0.73 -0.63
C SER A 16 -11.92 0.76 -0.19
N VAL A 17 -11.52 -0.14 0.71
CA VAL A 17 -10.14 -0.25 1.20
C VAL A 17 -9.74 -1.72 1.14
N ASN A 18 -9.40 -2.18 -0.06
CA ASN A 18 -8.96 -3.55 -0.25
C ASN A 18 -7.50 -3.76 0.19
N LEU A 19 -7.05 -5.02 0.21
CA LEU A 19 -5.68 -5.38 0.58
C LEU A 19 -4.60 -4.65 -0.24
N ALA A 20 -4.79 -4.51 -1.55
CA ALA A 20 -3.83 -3.82 -2.42
C ALA A 20 -3.56 -2.38 -1.96
N ARG A 21 -4.63 -1.62 -1.67
CA ARG A 21 -4.52 -0.25 -1.16
C ARG A 21 -3.87 -0.18 0.22
N TRP A 22 -4.19 -1.13 1.08
CA TRP A 22 -3.58 -1.22 2.42
C TRP A 22 -2.07 -1.44 2.35
N GLU A 23 -1.62 -2.38 1.50
CA GLU A 23 -0.19 -2.64 1.32
C GLU A 23 0.54 -1.47 0.64
N LEU A 24 -0.11 -0.71 -0.26
CA LEU A 24 0.47 0.54 -0.78
C LEU A 24 0.75 1.58 0.30
N VAL A 25 -0.19 1.77 1.24
CA VAL A 25 -0.01 2.71 2.37
C VAL A 25 1.14 2.25 3.26
N LYS A 26 1.16 0.98 3.66
CA LYS A 26 2.25 0.39 4.46
C LYS A 26 3.59 0.50 3.77
N LEU A 27 3.64 0.24 2.46
CA LEU A 27 4.85 0.41 1.66
C LEU A 27 5.30 1.87 1.65
N ARG A 28 4.38 2.84 1.51
CA ARG A 28 4.71 4.27 1.53
C ARG A 28 5.30 4.69 2.87
N ILE A 29 4.69 4.29 3.99
CA ILE A 29 5.20 4.53 5.34
C ILE A 29 6.59 3.90 5.50
N SER A 30 6.77 2.67 5.00
CA SER A 30 8.05 1.96 5.05
C SER A 30 9.16 2.67 4.27
N GLN A 31 8.83 3.25 3.10
CA GLN A 31 9.75 4.08 2.32
C GLN A 31 10.11 5.37 3.05
N ILE A 32 9.14 6.06 3.69
CA ILE A 32 9.41 7.27 4.48
C ILE A 32 10.37 6.95 5.64
N ASN A 33 10.12 5.83 6.33
CA ASN A 33 10.92 5.38 7.47
C ASN A 33 12.21 4.65 7.08
N GLN A 34 12.48 4.47 5.79
CA GLN A 34 13.67 3.77 5.26
C GLN A 34 13.89 2.36 5.87
N CYS A 35 12.81 1.64 6.17
CA CYS A 35 12.88 0.27 6.69
C CYS A 35 13.04 -0.73 5.54
N ALA A 36 14.27 -1.17 5.24
CA ALA A 36 14.54 -2.09 4.13
C ALA A 36 13.73 -3.40 4.21
N PHE A 37 13.63 -4.01 5.40
CA PHE A 37 12.83 -5.21 5.63
C PHE A 37 11.35 -4.98 5.29
N CYS A 38 10.78 -3.88 5.79
CA CYS A 38 9.38 -3.54 5.58
C CYS A 38 9.10 -3.23 4.11
N ILE A 39 10.03 -2.54 3.43
CA ILE A 39 9.93 -2.24 1.99
C ILE A 39 9.87 -3.54 1.19
N ASP A 40 10.77 -4.50 1.44
CA ASP A 40 10.78 -5.78 0.74
C ASP A 40 9.48 -6.58 0.99
N MET A 41 9.07 -6.69 2.26
CA MET A 41 7.87 -7.41 2.66
C MET A 41 6.61 -6.82 2.04
N HIS A 42 6.36 -5.52 2.20
CA HIS A 42 5.15 -4.86 1.71
C HIS A 42 5.12 -4.73 0.18
N SER A 43 6.27 -4.63 -0.49
CA SER A 43 6.31 -4.68 -1.96
C SER A 43 5.84 -6.04 -2.49
N LYS A 44 6.31 -7.14 -1.88
CA LYS A 44 5.89 -8.50 -2.26
C LYS A 44 4.42 -8.74 -1.98
N ASP A 45 3.93 -8.30 -0.82
CA ASP A 45 2.54 -8.49 -0.44
C ASP A 45 1.57 -7.62 -1.27
N ALA A 46 1.96 -6.39 -1.63
CA ALA A 46 1.22 -5.58 -2.58
C ALA A 46 1.09 -6.28 -3.95
N LEU A 47 2.18 -6.81 -4.50
CA LEU A 47 2.15 -7.56 -5.75
C LEU A 47 1.23 -8.80 -5.68
N LYS A 48 1.28 -9.56 -4.58
CA LYS A 48 0.37 -10.70 -4.37
C LYS A 48 -1.10 -10.27 -4.28
N ALA A 49 -1.36 -9.07 -3.76
CA ALA A 49 -2.70 -8.49 -3.66
C ALA A 49 -3.21 -7.86 -4.98
N GLY A 50 -2.42 -7.91 -6.06
CA GLY A 50 -2.83 -7.44 -7.39
C GLY A 50 -2.35 -6.04 -7.76
N GLU A 51 -1.45 -5.43 -6.97
CA GLU A 51 -0.77 -4.20 -7.41
C GLU A 51 0.18 -4.44 -8.58
N THR A 52 0.55 -3.35 -9.24
CA THR A 52 1.50 -3.38 -10.36
C THR A 52 2.87 -2.86 -9.94
N ALA A 53 3.92 -3.40 -10.55
CA ALA A 53 5.28 -2.90 -10.36
C ALA A 53 5.39 -1.40 -10.71
N GLN A 54 4.67 -0.94 -11.74
CA GLN A 54 4.63 0.47 -12.13
C GLN A 54 4.12 1.38 -11.00
N ARG A 55 3.00 1.01 -10.36
CA ARG A 55 2.45 1.75 -9.21
C ARG A 55 3.33 1.63 -7.97
N ILE A 56 4.04 0.52 -7.76
CA ILE A 56 4.98 0.37 -6.64
C ILE A 56 6.21 1.28 -6.82
N ILE A 57 6.81 1.28 -8.02
CA ILE A 57 7.98 2.11 -8.35
C ILE A 57 7.61 3.59 -8.29
N GLY A 58 6.43 3.95 -8.83
CA GLY A 58 5.92 5.32 -8.83
C GLY A 58 5.56 5.89 -7.47
N LEU A 59 5.50 5.05 -6.44
CA LEU A 59 4.98 5.43 -5.13
C LEU A 59 5.81 6.51 -4.43
N SER A 60 7.11 6.58 -4.70
CA SER A 60 7.99 7.63 -4.17
C SER A 60 7.63 9.03 -4.69
N ALA A 61 7.00 9.10 -5.87
CA ALA A 61 6.59 10.33 -6.57
C ALA A 61 5.07 10.40 -6.77
N TRP A 62 4.28 9.74 -5.92
CA TRP A 62 2.84 9.50 -6.15
C TRP A 62 2.00 10.75 -6.42
N LYS A 63 2.39 11.92 -5.90
CA LYS A 63 1.67 13.18 -6.08
C LYS A 63 1.55 13.59 -7.55
N ASP A 64 2.58 13.30 -8.35
CA ASP A 64 2.67 13.67 -9.76
C ASP A 64 2.25 12.54 -10.72
N MET A 65 1.99 11.33 -10.20
CA MET A 65 1.68 10.17 -11.02
C MET A 65 0.17 10.04 -11.32
N PRO A 66 -0.24 9.80 -12.57
CA PRO A 66 -1.66 9.76 -12.96
C PRO A 66 -2.37 8.48 -12.52
N TRP A 67 -1.67 7.51 -11.94
CA TRP A 67 -2.18 6.16 -11.72
C TRP A 67 -3.01 5.98 -10.45
N TYR A 68 -2.99 6.95 -9.53
CA TYR A 68 -3.68 6.86 -8.23
C TYR A 68 -5.00 7.63 -8.24
N THR A 69 -6.06 6.94 -7.82
CA THR A 69 -7.39 7.53 -7.62
C THR A 69 -7.40 8.59 -6.52
N GLN A 70 -8.46 9.40 -6.44
CA GLN A 70 -8.59 10.42 -5.39
C GLN A 70 -8.52 9.82 -3.98
N ASN A 71 -9.22 8.70 -3.74
CA ASN A 71 -9.21 8.03 -2.43
C ASN A 71 -7.82 7.49 -2.07
N GLU A 72 -7.10 6.92 -3.05
CA GLU A 72 -5.73 6.46 -2.85
C GLU A 72 -4.80 7.63 -2.53
N ARG A 73 -4.94 8.77 -3.22
CA ARG A 73 -4.17 9.98 -2.94
C ARG A 73 -4.42 10.52 -1.54
N MET A 74 -5.66 10.45 -1.04
CA MET A 74 -5.98 10.82 0.34
C MET A 74 -5.30 9.88 1.34
N ALA A 75 -5.36 8.57 1.10
CA ALA A 75 -4.71 7.58 1.95
C ALA A 75 -3.17 7.73 1.94
N LEU A 76 -2.57 7.97 0.77
CA LEU A 76 -1.13 8.20 0.63
C LEU A 76 -0.67 9.55 1.19
N SER A 77 -1.57 10.52 1.32
CA SER A 77 -1.30 11.78 2.02
C SER A 77 -1.39 11.65 3.54
N TRP A 78 -2.11 10.66 4.04
CA TRP A 78 -2.20 10.34 5.47
C TRP A 78 -0.99 9.52 5.95
N ALA A 79 -0.42 8.71 5.05
CA ALA A 79 0.79 7.90 5.23
C ALA A 79 2.06 8.72 5.51
#